data_AF-A0A7C2UC64-F1
#
_entry.id   AF-A0A7C2UC64-F1
#
_cell.length_a   1.000
_cell.length_b   1.000
_cell.length_c   1.000
_cell.angle_alpha   90.00
_cell.angle_beta   90.00
_cell.angle_gamma   90.00
#
_symmetry.space_group_name_H-M   'P 1'
#
loop_
_entity.id
_entity.type
_entity.pdbx_description
1 polymer ?
#
loop_
_entity_poly.entity_id
_entity_poly.type
_entity_poly.pdbx_seq_one_letter_code
_entity_poly.pdbx_strand_id
1 'polypeptide(L)'
;MDLVVSSYRLAERLPAREKYGLTSQLQRAAVSIPANIAEGHGRKRTGDYLHQLSIAHGSPMELETHFLIAGRLAYLKTPDIETILRQTNELSRMLSGLLEKLRERAVGSLNPKSRFLNPGRR
;
A
#
# COMPACT_ATOMS: atom_id res chain seq x y z
N MET A 1 3.25 -3.14 8.95
CA MET A 1 3.70 -4.53 9.18
C MET A 1 2.56 -5.41 9.66
N ASP A 2 1.66 -4.93 10.50
CA ASP A 2 0.54 -5.72 11.05
C ASP A 2 -0.36 -6.34 9.98
N LEU A 3 -0.66 -5.61 8.89
CA LEU A 3 -1.41 -6.15 7.74
C LEU A 3 -0.72 -7.38 7.11
N VAL A 4 0.61 -7.43 7.09
CA VAL A 4 1.35 -8.59 6.58
C VAL A 4 1.12 -9.78 7.50
N VAL A 5 1.28 -9.58 8.81
CA VAL A 5 1.12 -10.66 9.80
C VAL A 5 -0.31 -11.19 9.80
N SER A 6 -1.32 -10.30 9.77
CA SER A 6 -2.72 -10.71 9.67
C SER A 6 -2.99 -11.47 8.37
N SER A 7 -2.41 -11.01 7.26
CA SER A 7 -2.56 -11.68 5.96
C SER A 7 -1.99 -13.10 5.96
N TYR A 8 -0.80 -13.30 6.54
CA TYR A 8 -0.18 -14.62 6.66
C TYR A 8 -1.03 -15.57 7.52
N ARG A 9 -1.50 -15.10 8.67
CA ARG A 9 -2.36 -15.90 9.57
C ARG A 9 -3.69 -16.30 8.93
N LEU A 10 -4.26 -15.45 8.07
CA LEU A 10 -5.46 -15.81 7.32
C LEU A 10 -5.12 -16.75 6.15
N ALA A 11 -4.01 -16.53 5.46
CA ALA A 11 -3.53 -17.42 4.39
C ALA A 11 -3.33 -18.86 4.87
N GLU A 12 -2.88 -19.07 6.11
CA GLU A 12 -2.73 -20.41 6.72
C GLU A 12 -4.04 -21.19 6.84
N ARG A 13 -5.19 -20.51 6.78
CA ARG A 13 -6.52 -21.14 6.84
C ARG A 13 -7.00 -21.64 5.48
N LEU A 14 -6.33 -21.27 4.38
CA LEU A 14 -6.70 -21.72 3.04
C LEU A 14 -6.33 -23.20 2.86
N PRO A 15 -7.04 -23.92 1.96
CA PRO A 15 -6.69 -25.30 1.63
C PRO A 15 -5.26 -25.44 1.11
N ALA A 16 -4.57 -26.54 1.45
CA ALA A 16 -3.18 -26.78 1.05
C ALA A 16 -2.93 -26.71 -0.47
N ARG A 17 -3.94 -27.03 -1.30
CA ARG A 17 -3.88 -26.89 -2.76
C ARG A 17 -3.69 -25.45 -3.24
N GLU A 18 -4.04 -24.46 -2.42
CA GLU A 18 -3.88 -23.03 -2.72
C GLU A 18 -2.48 -22.50 -2.38
N LYS A 19 -1.56 -23.34 -1.88
CA LYS A 19 -0.21 -22.95 -1.45
C LYS A 19 0.51 -22.14 -2.54
N TYR A 20 0.49 -22.62 -3.78
CA TYR A 20 1.10 -21.94 -4.93
C TYR A 20 0.10 -21.06 -5.71
N GLY A 21 -1.19 -21.14 -5.36
CA GLY A 21 -2.26 -20.30 -5.88
C GLY A 21 -2.47 -19.09 -4.99
N LEU A 22 -3.69 -18.99 -4.43
CA LEU A 22 -4.17 -17.80 -3.72
C LEU A 22 -3.34 -17.46 -2.47
N THR A 23 -2.81 -18.47 -1.76
CA THR A 23 -1.96 -18.26 -0.57
C THR A 23 -0.72 -17.46 -0.93
N SER A 24 0.00 -17.87 -1.98
CA SER A 24 1.22 -17.19 -2.42
C SER A 24 0.94 -15.78 -2.93
N GLN A 25 -0.19 -15.57 -3.62
CA GLN A 25 -0.58 -14.28 -4.18
C GLN A 25 -0.94 -13.28 -3.06
N LEU A 26 -1.72 -13.71 -2.06
CA LEU A 26 -2.03 -12.94 -0.86
C LEU A 26 -0.76 -12.50 -0.12
N GLN A 27 0.14 -13.45 0.16
CA GLN A 27 1.38 -13.18 0.89
C GLN A 27 2.29 -12.22 0.13
N ARG A 28 2.44 -12.38 -1.20
CA ARG A 28 3.24 -11.46 -2.03
C ARG A 28 2.65 -10.06 -2.05
N ALA A 29 1.34 -9.92 -2.27
CA ALA A 29 0.68 -8.61 -2.30
C ALA A 29 0.82 -7.89 -0.95
N ALA A 30 0.63 -8.61 0.17
CA ALA A 30 0.79 -8.04 1.50
C ALA A 30 2.23 -7.58 1.77
N VAL A 31 3.25 -8.40 1.47
CA VAL A 31 4.67 -8.07 1.68
C VAL A 31 5.12 -6.92 0.77
N SER A 32 4.59 -6.85 -0.45
CA SER A 32 4.90 -5.81 -1.43
C SER A 32 4.65 -4.40 -0.86
N ILE A 33 3.60 -4.20 -0.06
CA ILE A 33 3.25 -2.89 0.50
C ILE A 33 4.41 -2.29 1.32
N PRO A 34 4.84 -2.86 2.46
CA PRO A 34 5.94 -2.30 3.22
C PRO A 34 7.29 -2.41 2.50
N ALA A 35 7.50 -3.43 1.66
CA ALA A 35 8.75 -3.58 0.91
C ALA A 35 8.99 -2.39 -0.03
N ASN A 36 8.00 -2.02 -0.85
CA ASN A 36 8.12 -0.89 -1.77
C ASN A 36 8.19 0.45 -1.01
N ILE A 37 7.48 0.62 0.11
CA ILE A 37 7.61 1.82 0.95
C ILE A 37 9.05 1.97 1.45
N ALA A 38 9.62 0.91 2.03
CA ALA A 38 10.97 0.92 2.58
C ALA A 38 12.04 1.09 1.48
N GLU A 39 11.91 0.36 0.37
CA GLU A 39 12.82 0.47 -0.76
C GLU A 39 12.82 1.88 -1.33
N GLY A 40 11.62 2.45 -1.55
CA GLY A 40 11.45 3.82 -2.01
C GLY A 40 12.05 4.86 -1.08
N HIS A 41 11.84 4.70 0.23
CA HIS A 41 12.41 5.59 1.24
C HIS A 41 13.95 5.59 1.22
N GLY A 42 14.57 4.46 0.90
CA GLY A 42 16.02 4.33 0.75
C GLY A 42 16.59 4.97 -0.53
N ARG A 43 15.75 5.46 -1.47
CA ARG A 43 16.22 6.07 -2.72
C ARG A 43 16.63 7.53 -2.53
N LYS A 44 17.64 7.95 -3.29
CA LYS A 44 18.20 9.31 -3.23
C LYS A 44 17.30 10.37 -3.87
N ARG A 45 16.54 10.00 -4.91
CA ARG A 45 15.72 10.95 -5.68
C ARG A 45 14.25 10.81 -5.29
N THR A 46 13.58 11.94 -5.08
CA THR A 46 12.14 11.97 -4.76
C THR A 46 11.29 11.27 -5.82
N GLY A 47 11.66 11.35 -7.10
CA GLY A 47 10.97 10.66 -8.19
C GLY A 47 10.99 9.14 -8.04
N ASP A 48 12.12 8.57 -7.60
CA ASP A 48 12.24 7.13 -7.37
C ASP A 48 11.39 6.70 -6.16
N TYR A 49 11.33 7.53 -5.11
CA TYR A 49 10.45 7.26 -3.97
C TYR A 49 8.97 7.33 -4.36
N LEU A 50 8.57 8.34 -5.14
CA LEU A 50 7.20 8.47 -5.65
C LEU A 50 6.80 7.28 -6.53
N HIS A 51 7.71 6.77 -7.35
CA HIS A 51 7.48 5.56 -8.15
C HIS A 51 7.21 4.34 -7.26
N GLN A 52 8.07 4.10 -6.28
CA GLN A 52 7.93 2.99 -5.34
C GLN A 52 6.66 3.09 -4.48
N LEU A 53 6.31 4.30 -4.01
CA LEU A 53 5.04 4.54 -3.32
C LEU A 53 3.82 4.30 -4.22
N SER A 54 3.92 4.57 -5.53
CA SER A 54 2.85 4.27 -6.47
C SER A 54 2.62 2.76 -6.60
N ILE A 55 3.69 1.96 -6.58
CA ILE A 55 3.58 0.49 -6.55
C ILE A 55 2.96 0.04 -5.23
N ALA A 56 3.46 0.56 -4.11
CA ALA A 56 2.91 0.27 -2.78
C ALA A 56 1.43 0.63 -2.64
N HIS A 57 0.96 1.67 -3.36
CA HIS A 57 -0.44 2.09 -3.38
C HIS A 57 -1.35 1.14 -4.18
N GLY A 58 -0.80 0.42 -5.16
CA GLY A 58 -1.55 -0.59 -5.94
C GLY A 58 -1.71 -1.92 -5.19
N SER A 59 -0.70 -2.33 -4.42
CA SER A 59 -0.68 -3.62 -3.74
C SER A 59 -1.86 -3.89 -2.76
N PRO A 60 -2.44 -2.90 -2.04
CA PRO A 60 -3.64 -3.12 -1.22
C PRO A 60 -4.84 -3.54 -2.07
N MET A 61 -5.04 -2.98 -3.26
CA MET A 61 -6.16 -3.32 -4.14
C MET A 61 -6.06 -4.77 -4.64
N GLU A 62 -4.84 -5.22 -4.95
CA GLU A 62 -4.59 -6.62 -5.28
C GLU A 62 -4.86 -7.54 -4.08
N LEU A 63 -4.39 -7.15 -2.89
CA LEU A 63 -4.61 -7.91 -1.65
C LEU A 63 -6.10 -8.06 -1.34
N GLU A 64 -6.87 -6.97 -1.40
CA GLU A 64 -8.32 -6.96 -1.23
C GLU A 64 -8.99 -7.91 -2.22
N THR A 65 -8.62 -7.84 -3.49
CA THR A 65 -9.16 -8.71 -4.55
C THR A 65 -8.95 -10.18 -4.23
N HIS A 66 -7.75 -10.57 -3.81
CA HIS A 66 -7.46 -11.95 -3.43
C HIS A 66 -8.26 -12.40 -2.19
N PHE A 67 -8.44 -11.54 -1.19
CA PHE A 67 -9.27 -11.88 -0.01
C PHE A 67 -10.75 -11.99 -0.35
N LEU A 68 -11.26 -11.15 -1.24
CA LEU A 68 -12.63 -11.25 -1.75
C LEU A 68 -12.84 -12.57 -2.53
N ILE A 69 -11.84 -12.99 -3.32
CA ILE A 69 -11.86 -14.29 -3.99
C ILE A 69 -11.88 -15.43 -2.97
N ALA A 70 -11.03 -15.37 -1.93
CA ALA A 70 -11.01 -16.36 -0.85
C ALA A 70 -12.38 -16.48 -0.15
N GLY A 71 -13.06 -15.35 0.08
CA GLY A 71 -14.42 -15.32 0.62
C GLY A 71 -15.46 -15.95 -0.31
N ARG A 72 -15.42 -15.63 -1.61
CA ARG A 72 -16.32 -16.22 -2.61
C ARG A 72 -16.16 -17.73 -2.77
N LEU A 73 -14.94 -18.23 -2.55
CA LEU A 73 -14.63 -19.66 -2.50
C LEU A 73 -14.95 -20.30 -1.14
N ALA A 74 -15.53 -19.54 -0.20
CA ALA A 74 -15.84 -19.94 1.17
C ALA A 74 -14.63 -20.45 1.98
N TYR A 75 -13.42 -20.00 1.64
CA TYR A 75 -12.20 -20.34 2.37
C TYR A 75 -12.02 -19.51 3.64
N LEU A 76 -12.58 -18.30 3.68
CA LEU A 76 -12.50 -17.37 4.81
C LEU A 76 -13.89 -16.81 5.13
N LYS A 77 -14.10 -16.43 6.40
CA LYS A 77 -15.36 -15.85 6.86
C LYS A 77 -15.40 -14.35 6.56
N THR A 78 -16.60 -13.82 6.34
CA THR A 78 -16.82 -12.38 6.06
C THR A 78 -16.15 -11.45 7.08
N PRO A 79 -16.22 -11.68 8.40
CA PRO A 79 -15.58 -10.77 9.37
C PRO A 79 -14.06 -10.69 9.26
N ASP A 80 -13.40 -11.80 8.88
CA ASP A 80 -11.95 -11.82 8.63
C ASP A 80 -11.61 -10.92 7.43
N ILE A 81 -12.40 -11.03 6.35
CA ILE A 81 -12.22 -10.27 5.12
C ILE A 81 -12.48 -8.79 5.36
N GLU A 82 -13.58 -8.43 6.00
CA GLU A 82 -13.91 -7.04 6.34
C GLU A 82 -12.81 -6.37 7.16
N THR A 83 -12.15 -7.13 8.04
CA THR A 83 -11.02 -6.62 8.82
C THR A 83 -9.85 -6.25 7.91
N ILE A 84 -9.53 -7.10 6.94
CA ILE A 84 -8.50 -6.77 5.93
C ILE A 84 -8.91 -5.55 5.11
N LEU A 85 -10.15 -5.49 4.60
CA LEU A 85 -10.63 -4.37 3.79
C LEU A 85 -10.56 -3.02 4.53
N ARG A 86 -10.83 -3.01 5.84
CA ARG A 86 -10.68 -1.80 6.65
C ARG A 86 -9.21 -1.38 6.76
N GLN A 87 -8.31 -2.34 7.02
CA GLN A 87 -6.88 -2.08 7.16
C GLN A 87 -6.25 -1.59 5.84
N THR A 88 -6.64 -2.18 4.71
CA THR A 88 -6.16 -1.77 3.39
C THR A 88 -6.68 -0.39 3.00
N ASN A 89 -7.94 -0.07 3.27
CA ASN A 89 -8.50 1.27 3.02
C ASN A 89 -7.76 2.35 3.82
N GLU A 90 -7.51 2.11 5.12
CA GLU A 90 -6.73 3.03 5.95
C GLU A 90 -5.32 3.26 5.37
N LEU A 91 -4.62 2.18 5.01
CA LEU A 91 -3.30 2.27 4.39
C LEU A 91 -3.33 3.00 3.04
N SER A 92 -4.31 2.73 2.19
CA SER A 92 -4.47 3.43 0.92
C SER A 92 -4.63 4.94 1.13
N ARG A 93 -5.47 5.37 2.09
CA ARG A 93 -5.63 6.80 2.42
C ARG A 93 -4.33 7.43 2.90
N MET A 94 -3.58 6.75 3.76
CA MET A 94 -2.28 7.22 4.24
C MET A 94 -1.27 7.36 3.09
N LEU A 95 -1.23 6.38 2.20
CA LEU A 95 -0.33 6.38 1.03
C LEU A 95 -0.70 7.47 0.03
N SER A 96 -2.00 7.68 -0.25
CA SER A 96 -2.46 8.76 -1.13
C SER A 96 -2.02 10.12 -0.58
N GLY A 97 -2.24 10.39 0.71
CA GLY A 97 -1.83 11.65 1.32
C GLY A 97 -0.31 11.86 1.34
N LEU A 98 0.48 10.79 1.51
CA LEU A 98 1.93 10.87 1.40
C LEU A 98 2.38 11.17 -0.04
N LEU A 99 1.80 10.49 -1.03
CA LEU A 99 2.06 10.70 -2.45
C LEU A 99 1.77 12.14 -2.87
N GLU A 100 0.62 12.68 -2.47
CA GLU A 100 0.22 14.06 -2.73
C GLU A 100 1.23 15.06 -2.16
N LYS A 101 1.56 14.95 -0.87
CA LYS A 101 2.54 15.84 -0.22
C LYS A 101 3.93 15.79 -0.86
N LEU A 102 4.39 14.60 -1.25
CA LEU A 102 5.69 14.44 -1.90
C LEU A 102 5.69 15.00 -3.32
N ARG A 103 4.58 14.87 -4.06
CA ARG A 103 4.42 15.47 -5.40
C ARG A 103 4.44 17.00 -5.32
N GLU A 104 3.69 17.58 -4.37
CA GLU A 104 3.69 19.03 -4.13
C GLU A 104 5.10 19.56 -3.82
N ARG A 105 5.85 18.88 -2.95
CA ARG A 105 7.22 19.26 -2.61
C ARG A 105 8.16 19.14 -3.82
N ALA A 106 8.00 18.11 -4.65
CA ALA A 106 8.80 17.94 -5.86
C ALA A 106 8.52 19.06 -6.87
N VAL A 107 7.26 19.39 -7.15
CA VAL A 107 6.87 20.48 -8.06
C VAL A 107 7.28 21.85 -7.50
N GLY A 108 7.09 22.09 -6.20
CA GLY A 108 7.51 23.30 -5.52
C GLY A 108 9.03 23.52 -5.55
N SER A 109 9.81 22.43 -5.60
CA SER A 109 11.28 22.52 -5.75
C SER A 109 11.73 22.87 -7.18
N LEU A 110 10.89 22.61 -8.19
CA LEU A 110 11.17 22.89 -9.60
C LEU A 110 10.79 24.32 -10.03
N ASN A 111 10.04 25.06 -9.21
CA ASN A 111 9.67 26.45 -9.48
C ASN A 111 10.24 27.41 -8.41
N PRO A 112 11.51 27.85 -8.54
CA PRO A 112 12.15 28.72 -7.54
C PRO A 112 11.52 30.11 -7.40
N LYS A 113 10.61 30.53 -8.29
CA LYS A 113 9.91 31.83 -8.22
C LYS A 113 8.79 31.88 -7.18
N SER A 114 8.28 30.74 -6.68
CA SER A 114 7.27 30.73 -5.60
C SER A 114 7.86 31.01 -4.22
N ARG A 115 9.19 30.88 -4.06
CA ARG A 115 9.92 31.12 -2.81
C ARG A 115 10.06 32.61 -2.45
N PHE A 116 9.77 33.51 -3.38
CA PHE A 116 9.91 34.96 -3.24
C PHE A 116 8.58 35.71 -3.19
N LEU A 117 7.44 35.02 -3.21
CA LEU A 117 6.10 35.62 -3.13
C LEU A 117 5.49 35.52 -1.73
N ASN A 118 6.25 35.89 -0.71
CA ASN A 118 5.66 36.27 0.56
C ASN A 118 6.32 37.54 1.13
N PRO A 119 6.16 38.70 0.49
CA PRO A 119 6.47 39.97 1.11
C PRO A 119 5.29 40.36 2.01
N GLY A 120 5.40 40.05 3.29
CA GLY A 120 4.55 40.65 4.32
C GLY A 120 3.38 39.80 4.80
N ARG A 121 3.59 39.16 5.94
CA ARG A 121 2.63 39.33 7.03
C ARG A 121 3.32 40.20 8.08
N ARG A 122 2.81 41.44 8.19
CA ARG A 122 2.93 42.25 9.39
C ARG A 122 2.22 41.54 10.54
#